data_AF-A0A1L3ZZX8-F1
#
_entry.id   AF-A0A1L3ZZX8-F1
#
_cell.length_a   1.000
_cell.length_b   1.000
_cell.length_c   1.000
_cell.angle_alpha   90.00
_cell.angle_beta   90.00
_cell.angle_gamma   90.00
#
_symmetry.space_group_name_H-M   'P 1'
#
loop_
_entity.id
_entity.type
_entity.pdbx_description
1 polymer ?
#
loop_
_entity_poly.entity_id
_entity_poly.type
_entity_poly.pdbx_seq_one_letter_code
_entity_poly.pdbx_strand_id
1 'polypeptide(L)'
;MAALRELGGEVEAIGYADETAGTTRDRLLTCDGVMVWADPISDAGDRSRLDPILREAAAAGVSISAHPDIIAKMGVKSVLHATRALGWGTDTHRYADLEELRALLLERLASGPRVLKENRSNGGRGVWRVEVADRGGGAQPIVSVLHAARDSVPFKIPLDALIARFAPYFERGECLIDQPFQPRLGDGMIRCYVSEGTVVGFGHQLIRALLPLPAEGVDSPKAQPGPRVMQPADAGAFQSLRDDMEQSWIPGLQHILAIEHDELPLLWDADFLYGPKDDRGSDSYVLCEINVSSVAPFPPSAVRQVADAAYRRAVAAHERRVAGRGTTASPA
;
A
#
# COMPACT_ATOMS: atom_id res chain seq x y z
N MET A 1 10.90 12.98 14.90
CA MET A 1 10.81 13.72 16.18
C MET A 1 11.84 14.83 16.31
N ALA A 2 13.16 14.57 16.22
CA ALA A 2 14.18 15.63 16.34
C ALA A 2 13.96 16.79 15.35
N ALA A 3 13.76 16.50 14.07
CA ALA A 3 13.49 17.51 13.04
C ALA A 3 12.24 18.37 13.33
N LEU A 4 11.19 17.81 13.94
CA LEU A 4 9.99 18.58 14.34
C LEU A 4 10.29 19.54 15.49
N ARG A 5 11.14 19.13 16.45
CA ARG A 5 11.58 20.00 17.55
C ARG A 5 12.47 21.14 17.07
N GLU A 6 13.32 20.89 16.10
CA GLU A 6 14.14 21.92 15.44
C GLU A 6 13.29 22.99 14.74
N LEU A 7 12.09 22.62 14.26
CA LEU A 7 11.11 23.54 13.68
C LEU A 7 10.32 24.34 14.74
N GLY A 8 10.52 24.05 16.03
CA GLY A 8 9.80 24.68 17.14
C GLY A 8 8.59 23.90 17.63
N GLY A 9 8.35 22.67 17.13
CA GLY A 9 7.23 21.84 17.57
C GLY A 9 7.47 21.20 18.94
N GLU A 10 6.43 21.19 19.77
CA GLU A 10 6.36 20.32 20.95
C GLU A 10 5.93 18.92 20.50
N VAL A 11 6.75 17.90 20.80
CA VAL A 11 6.58 16.55 20.25
C VAL A 11 6.59 15.51 21.35
N GLU A 12 5.49 14.79 21.48
CA GLU A 12 5.31 13.62 22.33
C GLU A 12 5.08 12.34 21.50
N ALA A 13 5.40 11.19 22.08
CA ALA A 13 5.09 9.88 21.51
C ALA A 13 3.90 9.28 22.26
N ILE A 14 2.86 8.89 21.52
CA ILE A 14 1.63 8.33 22.09
C ILE A 14 1.52 6.87 21.65
N GLY A 15 1.63 5.95 22.61
CA GLY A 15 1.33 4.54 22.37
C GLY A 15 -0.17 4.33 22.22
N TYR A 16 -0.56 3.42 21.32
CA TYR A 16 -1.95 3.00 21.17
C TYR A 16 -2.07 1.50 21.43
N ALA A 17 -3.02 1.17 22.30
CA ALA A 17 -3.59 -0.14 22.43
C ALA A 17 -5.12 0.03 22.56
N ASP A 18 -5.85 -1.00 22.18
CA ASP A 18 -7.30 -1.02 22.18
C ASP A 18 -7.89 -0.77 23.59
N GLU A 19 -7.19 -1.19 24.63
CA GLU A 19 -7.55 -0.96 26.03
C GLU A 19 -7.41 0.51 26.44
N THR A 20 -6.52 1.27 25.79
CA THR A 20 -6.24 2.68 26.10
C THR A 20 -6.91 3.67 25.13
N ALA A 21 -7.80 3.17 24.27
CA ALA A 21 -8.44 3.94 23.19
C ALA A 21 -9.02 5.29 23.62
N GLY A 22 -9.74 5.34 24.75
CA GLY A 22 -10.31 6.59 25.28
C GLY A 22 -9.25 7.61 25.69
N THR A 23 -8.22 7.17 26.42
CA THR A 23 -7.09 8.02 26.82
C THR A 23 -6.31 8.52 25.61
N THR A 24 -6.09 7.67 24.60
CA THR A 24 -5.44 8.07 23.36
C THR A 24 -6.27 9.13 22.64
N ARG A 25 -7.58 8.91 22.47
CA ARG A 25 -8.50 9.89 21.88
C ARG A 25 -8.38 11.26 22.54
N ASP A 26 -8.51 11.31 23.86
CA ASP A 26 -8.49 12.57 24.61
C ASP A 26 -7.15 13.30 24.43
N ARG A 27 -6.04 12.56 24.35
CA ARG A 27 -4.72 13.13 24.04
C ARG A 27 -4.67 13.70 22.62
N LEU A 28 -5.10 12.94 21.62
CA LEU A 28 -5.04 13.36 20.21
C LEU A 28 -5.83 14.66 19.96
N LEU A 29 -6.95 14.85 20.66
CA LEU A 29 -7.77 16.06 20.57
C LEU A 29 -7.06 17.33 21.08
N THR A 30 -6.04 17.18 21.93
CA THR A 30 -5.22 18.31 22.41
C THR A 30 -4.11 18.72 21.45
N CYS A 31 -3.75 17.87 20.48
CA CYS A 31 -2.67 18.13 19.53
C CYS A 31 -3.12 19.05 18.39
N ASP A 32 -2.17 19.70 17.72
CA ASP A 32 -2.38 20.43 16.45
C ASP A 32 -2.23 19.53 15.23
N GLY A 33 -1.35 18.53 15.33
CA GLY A 33 -1.17 17.51 14.32
C GLY A 33 -0.74 16.18 14.93
N VAL A 34 -1.10 15.09 14.25
CA VAL A 34 -0.86 13.71 14.67
C VAL A 34 -0.25 12.94 13.50
N MET A 35 0.95 12.41 13.71
CA MET A 35 1.56 11.44 12.80
C MET A 35 1.30 10.03 13.30
N VAL A 36 0.68 9.21 12.44
CA VAL A 36 0.23 7.85 12.79
C VAL A 36 1.09 6.81 12.08
N TRP A 37 1.64 5.87 12.86
CA TRP A 37 2.25 4.62 12.35
C TRP A 37 1.53 3.44 12.97
N ALA A 38 0.51 2.94 12.28
CA ALA A 38 -0.22 1.76 12.69
C ALA A 38 -0.59 0.93 11.46
N ASP A 39 -0.14 -0.32 11.45
CA ASP A 39 -0.38 -1.24 10.34
C ASP A 39 -1.88 -1.41 10.09
N PRO A 40 -2.30 -1.64 8.83
CA PRO A 40 -3.71 -1.82 8.51
C PRO A 40 -4.28 -3.08 9.15
N ILE A 41 -3.44 -4.12 9.26
CA ILE A 41 -3.74 -5.40 9.90
C ILE A 41 -2.45 -5.89 10.59
N SER A 42 -2.58 -6.34 11.83
CA SER A 42 -1.52 -6.93 12.65
C SER A 42 -2.02 -8.18 13.37
N ASP A 43 -1.14 -8.88 14.08
CA ASP A 43 -1.55 -10.02 14.91
C ASP A 43 -2.41 -9.59 16.12
N ALA A 44 -2.37 -8.31 16.50
CA ALA A 44 -3.22 -7.74 17.55
C ALA A 44 -4.61 -7.32 17.05
N GLY A 45 -4.88 -7.41 15.75
CA GLY A 45 -6.14 -6.99 15.13
C GLY A 45 -5.97 -5.95 14.02
N ASP A 46 -7.06 -5.29 13.68
CA ASP A 46 -7.16 -4.27 12.63
C ASP A 46 -7.33 -2.86 13.21
N ARG A 47 -7.58 -1.88 12.33
CA ARG A 47 -7.75 -0.48 12.71
C ARG A 47 -9.19 -0.08 13.01
N SER A 48 -10.11 -1.04 13.19
CA SER A 48 -11.54 -0.78 13.40
C SER A 48 -11.84 0.10 14.61
N ARG A 49 -11.01 0.06 15.65
CA ARG A 49 -11.13 0.92 16.84
C ARG A 49 -10.31 2.21 16.77
N LEU A 50 -9.16 2.18 16.08
CA LEU A 50 -8.30 3.36 15.92
C LEU A 50 -8.88 4.37 14.92
N ASP A 51 -9.39 3.90 13.78
CA ASP A 51 -9.84 4.77 12.69
C ASP A 51 -11.01 5.70 13.10
N PRO A 52 -12.02 5.28 13.89
CA PRO A 52 -13.03 6.20 14.44
C PRO A 52 -12.43 7.33 15.28
N ILE A 53 -11.42 7.06 16.10
CA ILE A 53 -10.74 8.05 16.93
C ILE A 53 -10.00 9.07 16.04
N LEU A 54 -9.32 8.60 15.01
CA LEU A 54 -8.62 9.47 14.06
C LEU A 54 -9.58 10.33 13.25
N ARG A 55 -10.72 9.79 12.83
CA ARG A 55 -11.79 10.58 12.18
C ARG A 55 -12.33 11.65 13.11
N GLU A 56 -12.54 11.33 14.38
CA GLU A 56 -13.00 12.30 15.36
C GLU A 56 -11.97 13.43 15.57
N ALA A 57 -10.70 13.09 15.72
CA ALA A 57 -9.63 14.08 15.83
C ALA A 57 -9.56 14.98 14.59
N ALA A 58 -9.67 14.40 13.39
CA ALA A 58 -9.74 15.16 12.14
C ALA A 58 -10.95 16.11 12.10
N ALA A 59 -12.14 15.63 12.49
CA ALA A 59 -13.36 16.43 12.58
C ALA A 59 -13.26 17.58 13.60
N ALA A 60 -12.48 17.40 14.66
CA ALA A 60 -12.13 18.46 15.62
C ALA A 60 -11.06 19.43 15.11
N GLY A 61 -10.60 19.28 13.86
CA GLY A 61 -9.63 20.14 13.19
C GLY A 61 -8.17 19.81 13.46
N VAL A 62 -7.86 18.63 14.02
CA VAL A 62 -6.49 18.14 14.18
C VAL A 62 -5.97 17.67 12.81
N SER A 63 -4.74 18.05 12.44
CA SER A 63 -4.12 17.53 11.22
C SER A 63 -3.67 16.08 11.39
N ILE A 64 -4.28 15.14 10.68
CA ILE A 64 -3.88 13.72 10.71
C ILE A 64 -2.96 13.41 9.52
N SER A 65 -1.82 12.74 9.75
CA SER A 65 -0.84 12.44 8.70
C SER A 65 -1.42 11.64 7.53
N ALA A 66 -2.37 10.74 7.80
CA ALA A 66 -3.12 10.02 6.79
C ALA A 66 -4.54 9.83 7.30
N HIS A 67 -5.52 10.50 6.68
CA HIS A 67 -6.91 10.39 7.09
C HIS A 67 -7.45 8.97 6.82
N PRO A 68 -8.18 8.33 7.75
CA PRO A 68 -8.70 6.97 7.56
C PRO A 68 -9.48 6.75 6.27
N ASP A 69 -10.22 7.75 5.82
CA ASP A 69 -11.01 7.64 4.59
C ASP A 69 -10.15 7.71 3.32
N ILE A 70 -9.00 8.40 3.39
CA ILE A 70 -8.01 8.40 2.30
C ILE A 70 -7.24 7.06 2.28
N ILE A 71 -6.89 6.53 3.46
CA ILE A 71 -6.33 5.16 3.58
C ILE A 71 -7.30 4.15 2.94
N ALA A 72 -8.61 4.26 3.19
CA ALA A 72 -9.60 3.36 2.62
C ALA A 72 -9.75 3.50 1.09
N LYS A 73 -9.46 4.67 0.51
CA LYS A 73 -9.48 4.91 -0.94
C LYS A 73 -8.24 4.33 -1.66
N MET A 74 -7.04 4.62 -1.15
CA MET A 74 -5.79 4.35 -1.89
C MET A 74 -4.88 3.30 -1.25
N GLY A 75 -5.05 2.99 0.04
CA GLY A 75 -4.26 1.98 0.78
C GLY A 75 -4.83 0.57 0.73
N VAL A 76 -5.57 0.23 -0.33
CA VAL A 76 -6.24 -1.07 -0.54
C VAL A 76 -5.92 -1.61 -1.93
N LYS A 77 -5.90 -2.93 -2.13
CA LYS A 77 -5.48 -3.51 -3.42
C LYS A 77 -6.44 -3.18 -4.56
N SER A 78 -7.71 -2.87 -4.30
CA SER A 78 -8.66 -2.44 -5.33
C SER A 78 -8.23 -1.16 -6.04
N VAL A 79 -7.32 -0.36 -5.44
CA VAL A 79 -6.68 0.79 -6.10
C VAL A 79 -5.94 0.38 -7.38
N LEU A 80 -5.37 -0.82 -7.41
CA LEU A 80 -4.66 -1.35 -8.58
C LEU A 80 -5.61 -1.54 -9.76
N HIS A 81 -6.83 -1.99 -9.48
CA HIS A 81 -7.87 -2.09 -10.51
C HIS A 81 -8.40 -0.70 -10.87
N ALA A 82 -8.74 0.15 -9.89
CA ALA A 82 -9.28 1.49 -10.14
C ALA A 82 -8.36 2.34 -11.03
N THR A 83 -7.04 2.22 -10.83
CA THR A 83 -6.02 3.02 -11.51
C THR A 83 -5.32 2.30 -12.66
N ARG A 84 -5.84 1.15 -13.09
CA ARG A 84 -5.23 0.30 -14.14
C ARG A 84 -5.05 0.98 -15.50
N ALA A 85 -5.74 2.10 -15.73
CA ALA A 85 -5.64 2.89 -16.95
C ALA A 85 -4.46 3.89 -16.95
N LEU A 86 -3.80 4.10 -15.80
CA LEU A 86 -2.59 4.91 -15.71
C LEU A 86 -1.38 4.15 -16.27
N GLY A 87 -0.27 4.86 -16.53
CA GLY A 87 0.93 4.28 -17.15
C GLY A 87 1.59 3.15 -16.35
N TRP A 88 1.36 3.07 -15.04
CA TRP A 88 1.82 1.97 -14.19
C TRP A 88 0.94 0.71 -14.24
N GLY A 89 -0.17 0.77 -14.98
CA GLY A 89 -1.24 -0.21 -14.95
C GLY A 89 -0.90 -1.47 -15.73
N THR A 90 -1.59 -2.56 -15.37
CA THR A 90 -1.56 -3.82 -16.13
C THR A 90 -2.97 -4.36 -16.27
N ASP A 91 -3.15 -5.48 -16.99
CA ASP A 91 -4.40 -6.25 -17.08
C ASP A 91 -4.86 -6.74 -15.69
N THR A 92 -5.46 -5.81 -14.93
CA THR A 92 -5.85 -5.97 -13.55
C THR A 92 -7.35 -6.17 -13.47
N HIS A 93 -7.78 -7.31 -12.94
CA HIS A 93 -9.20 -7.62 -12.72
C HIS A 93 -9.56 -7.52 -11.25
N ARG A 94 -10.83 -7.22 -10.99
CA ARG A 94 -11.43 -7.25 -9.66
C ARG A 94 -12.61 -8.21 -9.70
N TYR A 95 -12.50 -9.32 -8.99
CA TYR A 95 -13.63 -10.21 -8.75
C TYR A 95 -14.48 -9.65 -7.62
N ALA A 96 -15.77 -9.46 -7.89
CA ALA A 96 -16.74 -9.00 -6.91
C ALA A 96 -17.23 -10.13 -5.99
N ASP A 97 -17.28 -11.36 -6.50
CA ASP A 97 -17.78 -12.53 -5.79
C ASP A 97 -17.14 -13.84 -6.28
N LEU A 98 -17.54 -14.93 -5.64
CA LEU A 98 -17.05 -16.28 -5.93
C LEU A 98 -17.52 -16.82 -7.29
N GLU A 99 -18.69 -16.38 -7.76
CA GLU A 99 -19.26 -16.81 -9.04
C GLU A 99 -18.45 -16.23 -10.20
N GLU A 100 -18.15 -14.93 -10.14
CA GLU A 100 -17.30 -14.26 -11.11
C GLU A 100 -15.88 -14.86 -11.13
N LEU A 101 -15.30 -15.13 -9.95
CA LEU A 101 -14.00 -15.80 -9.86
C LEU A 101 -14.03 -17.16 -10.57
N ARG A 102 -15.09 -17.94 -10.34
CA ARG A 102 -15.26 -19.26 -10.97
C ARG A 102 -15.41 -19.17 -12.48
N ALA A 103 -16.16 -18.18 -12.97
CA ALA A 103 -16.41 -18.00 -14.39
C ALA A 103 -15.16 -17.59 -15.18
N LEU A 104 -14.31 -16.73 -14.60
CA LEU A 104 -13.27 -16.03 -15.36
C LEU A 104 -11.83 -16.48 -15.09
N LEU A 105 -11.53 -17.06 -13.91
CA LEU A 105 -10.14 -17.31 -13.51
C LEU A 105 -9.39 -18.24 -14.48
N LEU A 106 -10.06 -19.28 -15.01
CA LEU A 106 -9.42 -20.23 -15.93
C LEU A 106 -9.01 -19.56 -17.26
N GLU A 107 -9.87 -18.70 -17.80
CA GLU A 107 -9.58 -17.95 -19.03
C GLU A 107 -8.41 -17.00 -18.79
N ARG A 108 -8.40 -16.27 -17.68
CA ARG A 108 -7.33 -15.33 -17.34
C ARG A 108 -5.98 -16.02 -17.12
N LEU A 109 -5.99 -17.23 -16.55
CA LEU A 109 -4.81 -18.08 -16.43
C LEU A 109 -4.29 -18.58 -17.79
N ALA A 110 -5.09 -18.55 -18.86
CA ALA A 110 -4.63 -18.94 -20.19
C ALA A 110 -3.58 -17.96 -20.75
N SER A 111 -3.59 -16.71 -20.31
CA SER A 111 -2.59 -15.68 -20.66
C SER A 111 -1.29 -15.77 -19.86
N GLY A 112 -1.19 -16.71 -18.92
CA GLY A 112 0.00 -16.94 -18.09
C GLY A 112 -0.28 -16.87 -16.59
N PRO A 113 0.77 -16.96 -15.74
CA PRO A 113 0.61 -16.93 -14.29
C PRO A 113 -0.03 -15.62 -13.81
N ARG A 114 -0.93 -15.74 -12.84
CA ARG A 114 -1.68 -14.64 -12.23
C ARG A 114 -1.27 -14.48 -10.77
N VAL A 115 -1.39 -13.26 -10.24
CA VAL A 115 -1.18 -12.95 -8.82
C VAL A 115 -2.50 -12.47 -8.24
N LEU A 116 -3.12 -13.31 -7.42
CA LEU A 116 -4.35 -13.02 -6.69
C LEU A 116 -4.00 -12.31 -5.38
N LYS A 117 -4.73 -11.24 -5.04
CA LYS A 117 -4.49 -10.38 -3.89
C LYS A 117 -5.79 -10.06 -3.17
N GLU A 118 -5.87 -10.40 -1.88
CA GLU A 118 -6.91 -9.88 -0.99
C GLU A 118 -6.79 -8.35 -0.89
N ASN A 119 -7.93 -7.66 -0.86
CA ASN A 119 -8.03 -6.21 -0.85
C ASN A 119 -7.30 -5.52 0.32
N ARG A 120 -7.27 -6.17 1.48
CA ARG A 120 -6.59 -5.67 2.69
C ARG A 120 -5.70 -6.77 3.23
N SER A 121 -4.39 -6.54 3.25
CA SER A 121 -3.43 -7.47 3.83
C SER A 121 -2.14 -6.76 4.24
N ASN A 122 -1.24 -7.48 4.90
CA ASN A 122 0.08 -7.00 5.28
C ASN A 122 1.11 -8.14 5.15
N GLY A 123 2.35 -7.82 4.81
CA GLY A 123 3.48 -8.77 4.85
C GLY A 123 3.34 -9.99 3.93
N GLY A 124 2.71 -9.85 2.76
CA GLY A 124 2.51 -10.95 1.80
C GLY A 124 1.37 -11.92 2.15
N ARG A 125 0.69 -11.73 3.29
CA ARG A 125 -0.59 -12.40 3.56
C ARG A 125 -1.59 -12.04 2.46
N GLY A 126 -2.47 -12.97 2.11
CA GLY A 126 -3.48 -12.69 1.10
C GLY A 126 -2.96 -12.52 -0.34
N VAL A 127 -1.71 -12.91 -0.67
CA VAL A 127 -1.13 -12.73 -2.01
C VAL A 127 -0.60 -14.06 -2.55
N TRP A 128 -1.14 -14.55 -3.67
CA TRP A 128 -0.78 -15.85 -4.24
C TRP A 128 -0.48 -15.77 -5.73
N ARG A 129 0.62 -16.40 -6.15
CA ARG A 129 0.85 -16.72 -7.56
C ARG A 129 0.11 -18.01 -7.90
N VAL A 130 -0.62 -17.99 -9.01
CA VAL A 130 -1.39 -19.12 -9.52
C VAL A 130 -1.03 -19.33 -10.98
N GLU A 131 -0.74 -20.57 -11.38
CA GLU A 131 -0.50 -20.94 -12.77
C GLU A 131 -1.10 -22.31 -13.07
N VAL A 132 -1.50 -22.53 -14.32
CA VAL A 132 -2.01 -23.84 -14.76
C VAL A 132 -0.84 -24.83 -14.81
N ALA A 133 -0.91 -25.88 -14.00
CA ALA A 133 0.06 -26.97 -13.99
C ALA A 133 -0.36 -28.09 -14.95
N ASP A 134 -1.66 -28.34 -15.07
CA ASP A 134 -2.26 -29.29 -16.00
C ASP A 134 -3.65 -28.81 -16.42
N ARG A 135 -3.94 -28.80 -17.72
CA ARG A 135 -5.25 -28.43 -18.27
C ARG A 135 -6.29 -29.54 -18.13
N GLY A 136 -5.88 -30.74 -17.70
CA GLY A 136 -6.78 -31.76 -17.20
C GLY A 136 -7.44 -32.64 -18.25
N GLY A 137 -7.20 -32.46 -19.56
CA GLY A 137 -7.60 -33.43 -20.60
C GLY A 137 -9.04 -33.97 -20.57
N GLY A 138 -10.01 -33.23 -20.01
CA GLY A 138 -11.40 -33.68 -19.78
C GLY A 138 -11.83 -33.79 -18.30
N ALA A 139 -10.90 -33.73 -17.36
CA ALA A 139 -11.10 -33.56 -15.91
C ALA A 139 -10.90 -32.10 -15.48
N GLN A 140 -11.02 -31.81 -14.18
CA GLN A 140 -10.79 -30.46 -13.66
C GLN A 140 -9.33 -30.03 -13.80
N PRO A 141 -9.04 -28.79 -14.24
CA PRO A 141 -7.68 -28.26 -14.32
C PRO A 141 -6.98 -28.28 -12.95
N ILE A 142 -5.68 -28.58 -12.96
CA ILE A 142 -4.81 -28.48 -11.78
C ILE A 142 -3.99 -27.20 -11.88
N VAL A 143 -3.98 -26.43 -10.80
CA VAL A 143 -3.17 -25.22 -10.66
C VAL A 143 -2.04 -25.43 -9.67
N SER A 144 -0.89 -24.83 -9.96
CA SER A 144 0.21 -24.63 -9.02
C SER A 144 0.00 -23.28 -8.31
N VAL A 145 0.08 -23.29 -6.99
CA VAL A 145 -0.17 -22.13 -6.14
C VAL A 145 1.04 -21.91 -5.24
N LEU A 146 1.51 -20.66 -5.17
CA LEU A 146 2.56 -20.24 -4.25
C LEU A 146 2.08 -19.00 -3.49
N HIS A 147 2.05 -19.10 -2.16
CA HIS A 147 1.71 -17.98 -1.27
C HIS A 147 2.93 -17.09 -1.05
N ALA A 148 2.74 -15.77 -0.99
CA ALA A 148 3.82 -14.82 -0.77
C ALA A 148 4.26 -14.73 0.71
N ALA A 149 3.54 -15.37 1.63
CA ALA A 149 3.94 -15.41 3.02
C ALA A 149 5.28 -16.13 3.19
N ARG A 150 6.04 -15.73 4.21
CA ARG A 150 7.33 -16.31 4.55
C ARG A 150 7.22 -17.83 4.70
N ASP A 151 8.25 -18.53 4.24
CA ASP A 151 8.41 -19.99 4.31
C ASP A 151 7.36 -20.82 3.54
N SER A 152 6.56 -20.17 2.68
CA SER A 152 5.59 -20.86 1.84
C SER A 152 6.28 -21.67 0.73
N VAL A 153 5.81 -22.89 0.53
CA VAL A 153 6.23 -23.78 -0.56
C VAL A 153 5.11 -23.92 -1.60
N PRO A 154 5.42 -24.09 -2.89
CA PRO A 154 4.39 -24.27 -3.90
C PRO A 154 3.68 -25.61 -3.72
N PHE A 155 2.37 -25.62 -3.99
CA PHE A 155 1.55 -26.84 -3.96
C PHE A 155 0.59 -26.87 -5.16
N LYS A 156 0.13 -28.08 -5.52
CA LYS A 156 -0.82 -28.28 -6.63
C LYS A 156 -2.19 -28.69 -6.11
N ILE A 157 -3.24 -28.09 -6.64
CA ILE A 157 -4.64 -28.42 -6.29
C ILE A 157 -5.56 -28.27 -7.51
N PRO A 158 -6.75 -28.91 -7.51
CA PRO A 158 -7.80 -28.61 -8.47
C PRO A 158 -8.20 -27.13 -8.42
N LEU A 159 -8.46 -26.53 -9.58
CA LEU A 159 -8.88 -25.12 -9.68
C LEU A 159 -10.11 -24.81 -8.84
N ASP A 160 -11.12 -25.68 -8.85
CA ASP A 160 -12.33 -25.49 -8.05
C ASP A 160 -12.06 -25.51 -6.55
N ALA A 161 -11.08 -26.32 -6.11
CA ALA A 161 -10.65 -26.36 -4.72
C ALA A 161 -9.92 -25.06 -4.33
N LEU A 162 -9.17 -24.44 -5.25
CA LEU A 162 -8.59 -23.12 -5.02
C LEU A 162 -9.69 -22.07 -4.90
N ILE A 163 -10.64 -22.04 -5.84
CA ILE A 163 -11.75 -21.09 -5.85
C ILE A 163 -12.53 -21.20 -4.53
N ALA A 164 -12.87 -22.41 -4.10
CA ALA A 164 -13.60 -22.65 -2.85
C ALA A 164 -12.91 -22.08 -1.60
N ARG A 165 -11.57 -21.95 -1.59
CA ARG A 165 -10.84 -21.32 -0.47
C ARG A 165 -11.16 -19.84 -0.29
N PHE A 166 -11.62 -19.17 -1.34
CA PHE A 166 -12.02 -17.76 -1.28
C PHE A 166 -13.47 -17.55 -0.83
N ALA A 167 -14.28 -18.60 -0.66
CA ALA A 167 -15.68 -18.44 -0.28
C ALA A 167 -15.87 -17.64 1.03
N PRO A 168 -15.16 -17.96 2.14
CA PRO A 168 -15.29 -17.18 3.37
C PRO A 168 -14.80 -15.74 3.24
N TYR A 169 -13.91 -15.46 2.27
CA TYR A 169 -13.41 -14.12 1.99
C TYR A 169 -14.50 -13.27 1.33
N PHE A 170 -15.16 -13.79 0.29
CA PHE A 170 -16.28 -13.12 -0.38
C PHE A 170 -17.53 -13.01 0.49
N GLU A 171 -17.80 -13.97 1.39
CA GLU A 171 -18.91 -13.89 2.36
C GLU A 171 -18.82 -12.66 3.29
N ARG A 172 -17.61 -12.10 3.47
CA ARG A 172 -17.40 -10.84 4.22
C ARG A 172 -17.63 -9.58 3.38
N GLY A 173 -18.06 -9.72 2.12
CA GLY A 173 -18.24 -8.59 1.19
C GLY A 173 -16.94 -8.02 0.64
N GLU A 174 -15.84 -8.77 0.74
CA GLU A 174 -14.54 -8.38 0.22
C GLU A 174 -14.39 -8.67 -1.28
N CYS A 175 -13.36 -8.09 -1.90
CA CYS A 175 -13.06 -8.31 -3.33
C CYS A 175 -11.65 -8.84 -3.54
N LEU A 176 -11.46 -9.64 -4.59
CA LEU A 176 -10.18 -10.23 -4.92
C LEU A 176 -9.60 -9.53 -6.16
N ILE A 177 -8.34 -9.12 -6.08
CA ILE A 177 -7.64 -8.45 -7.17
C ILE A 177 -6.72 -9.43 -7.87
N ASP A 178 -6.68 -9.36 -9.20
CA ASP A 178 -5.89 -10.24 -10.04
C ASP A 178 -5.03 -9.43 -11.00
N GLN A 179 -3.72 -9.57 -10.90
CA GLN A 179 -2.75 -8.99 -11.82
C GLN A 179 -1.92 -10.07 -12.53
N PRO A 180 -1.37 -9.81 -13.72
CA PRO A 180 -0.40 -10.71 -14.34
C PRO A 180 0.85 -10.80 -13.46
N PHE A 181 1.42 -12.00 -13.33
CA PHE A 181 2.74 -12.17 -12.73
C PHE A 181 3.78 -11.42 -13.55
N GLN A 182 4.64 -10.64 -12.88
CA GLN A 182 5.71 -9.89 -13.54
C GLN A 182 6.95 -10.79 -13.68
N PRO A 183 7.40 -11.15 -14.90
CA PRO A 183 8.54 -12.05 -15.09
C PRO A 183 9.84 -11.50 -14.48
N ARG A 184 9.95 -10.18 -14.40
CA ARG A 184 11.10 -9.45 -13.84
C ARG A 184 11.00 -9.20 -12.33
N LEU A 185 10.10 -9.90 -11.61
CA LEU A 185 10.03 -9.81 -10.14
C LEU A 185 11.39 -10.09 -9.47
N GLY A 186 12.19 -10.98 -10.06
CA GLY A 186 13.54 -11.30 -9.58
C GLY A 186 14.57 -10.17 -9.71
N ASP A 187 14.31 -9.15 -10.54
CA ASP A 187 15.15 -7.95 -10.69
C ASP A 187 14.97 -6.97 -9.51
N GLY A 188 13.94 -7.21 -8.69
CA GLY A 188 13.64 -6.48 -7.47
C GLY A 188 12.38 -5.62 -7.57
N MET A 189 12.11 -4.96 -6.46
CA MET A 189 10.99 -4.06 -6.25
C MET A 189 11.51 -2.69 -5.85
N ILE A 190 10.90 -1.65 -6.38
CA ILE A 190 11.18 -0.25 -6.04
C ILE A 190 10.03 0.27 -5.21
N ARG A 191 10.30 0.65 -3.96
CA ARG A 191 9.40 1.45 -3.14
C ARG A 191 9.66 2.92 -3.42
N CYS A 192 8.70 3.62 -4.02
CA CYS A 192 8.75 5.06 -4.21
C CYS A 192 8.06 5.74 -3.02
N TYR A 193 8.82 6.46 -2.20
CA TYR A 193 8.29 7.17 -1.04
C TYR A 193 7.83 8.56 -1.45
N VAL A 194 6.64 8.94 -1.00
CA VAL A 194 5.99 10.21 -1.36
C VAL A 194 5.54 10.92 -0.10
N SER A 195 5.79 12.22 -0.03
CA SER A 195 5.23 13.13 0.96
C SER A 195 4.24 14.03 0.26
N GLU A 196 2.97 13.94 0.62
CA GLU A 196 1.89 14.64 -0.07
C GLU A 196 1.86 14.24 -1.55
N GLY A 197 2.20 15.15 -2.48
CA GLY A 197 2.31 14.87 -3.91
C GLY A 197 3.75 14.80 -4.45
N THR A 198 4.77 14.81 -3.59
CA THR A 198 6.18 14.94 -3.99
C THR A 198 6.97 13.69 -3.61
N VAL A 199 7.78 13.17 -4.52
CA VAL A 199 8.67 12.03 -4.25
C VAL A 199 9.80 12.48 -3.31
N VAL A 200 10.00 11.73 -2.23
CA VAL A 200 10.98 12.04 -1.18
C VAL A 200 12.11 11.01 -1.07
N GLY A 201 12.00 9.92 -1.82
CA GLY A 201 13.09 8.96 -2.00
C GLY A 201 12.63 7.60 -2.46
N PHE A 202 13.57 6.66 -2.48
CA PHE A 202 13.35 5.32 -2.99
C PHE A 202 13.93 4.26 -2.08
N GLY A 203 13.39 3.05 -2.14
CA GLY A 203 13.98 1.85 -1.57
C GLY A 203 13.99 0.75 -2.61
N HIS A 204 15.14 0.19 -2.94
CA HIS A 204 15.23 -0.95 -3.87
C HIS A 204 15.57 -2.22 -3.11
N GLN A 205 14.84 -3.30 -3.39
CA GLN A 205 15.01 -4.58 -2.69
C GLN A 205 14.80 -5.76 -3.64
N LEU A 206 15.69 -6.76 -3.56
CA LEU A 206 15.46 -8.04 -4.22
C LEU A 206 14.36 -8.81 -3.46
N ILE A 207 13.27 -9.10 -4.15
CA ILE A 207 12.14 -9.86 -3.62
C ILE A 207 12.23 -11.30 -4.12
N ARG A 208 12.00 -12.24 -3.21
CA ARG A 208 11.97 -13.68 -3.51
C ARG A 208 10.59 -14.30 -3.35
N ALA A 209 9.66 -13.58 -2.72
CA ALA A 209 8.27 -14.01 -2.61
C ALA A 209 7.69 -14.26 -4.02
N LEU A 210 7.01 -15.39 -4.20
CA LEU A 210 6.41 -15.84 -5.47
C LEU A 210 7.39 -16.33 -6.56
N LEU A 211 8.70 -16.35 -6.30
CA LEU A 211 9.66 -17.04 -7.17
C LEU A 211 9.73 -18.53 -6.83
N PRO A 212 10.08 -19.39 -7.80
CA PRO A 212 10.43 -20.77 -7.52
C PRO A 212 11.53 -20.83 -6.45
N LEU A 213 11.40 -21.77 -5.52
CA LEU A 213 12.44 -21.99 -4.52
C LEU A 213 13.73 -22.46 -5.20
N PRO A 214 14.91 -21.96 -4.77
CA PRO A 214 16.19 -22.51 -5.17
C PRO A 214 16.28 -24.01 -4.83
N ALA A 215 17.11 -24.75 -5.56
CA ALA A 215 17.34 -26.17 -5.32
C ALA A 215 17.89 -26.43 -3.91
N GLU A 216 18.58 -25.44 -3.34
CA GLU A 216 19.15 -25.45 -1.99
C GLU A 216 18.09 -25.27 -0.88
N GLY A 217 16.83 -25.02 -1.23
CA GLY A 217 15.71 -24.92 -0.28
C GLY A 217 15.41 -23.51 0.23
N VAL A 218 14.38 -23.41 1.08
CA VAL A 218 13.80 -22.17 1.60
C VAL A 218 14.75 -21.38 2.51
N ASP A 219 15.65 -22.07 3.20
CA ASP A 219 16.62 -21.46 4.12
C ASP A 219 17.88 -20.96 3.40
N SER A 220 18.00 -21.20 2.09
CA SER A 220 19.19 -20.80 1.34
C SER A 220 19.29 -19.28 1.24
N PRO A 221 20.50 -18.69 1.24
CA PRO A 221 20.68 -17.24 1.06
C PRO A 221 20.05 -16.71 -0.24
N LYS A 222 19.91 -17.56 -1.27
CA LYS A 222 19.25 -17.22 -2.55
C LYS A 222 17.74 -17.13 -2.43
N ALA A 223 17.13 -17.85 -1.49
CA ALA A 223 15.70 -17.83 -1.20
C ALA A 223 15.29 -16.63 -0.32
N GLN A 224 16.25 -16.01 0.37
CA GLN A 224 16.00 -14.87 1.24
C GLN A 224 15.94 -13.55 0.43
N PRO A 225 15.06 -12.60 0.83
CA PRO A 225 15.06 -11.27 0.23
C PRO A 225 16.38 -10.54 0.54
N GLY A 226 16.82 -9.69 -0.39
CA GLY A 226 17.98 -8.82 -0.17
C GLY A 226 17.68 -7.70 0.84
N PRO A 227 18.70 -6.99 1.34
CA PRO A 227 18.49 -5.76 2.11
C PRO A 227 17.82 -4.71 1.22
N ARG A 228 17.02 -3.82 1.83
CA ARG A 228 16.47 -2.65 1.13
C ARG A 228 17.52 -1.55 1.10
N VAL A 229 17.93 -1.15 -0.10
CA VAL A 229 18.87 -0.04 -0.32
C VAL A 229 18.06 1.25 -0.46
N MET A 230 18.17 2.14 0.52
CA MET A 230 17.51 3.44 0.50
C MET A 230 18.30 4.44 -0.34
N GLN A 231 17.60 5.21 -1.16
CA GLN A 231 18.15 6.23 -2.04
C GLN A 231 17.38 7.54 -1.91
N PRO A 232 18.03 8.71 -2.10
CA PRO A 232 17.38 10.02 -2.06
C PRO A 232 16.46 10.24 -3.28
N ALA A 233 15.65 11.30 -3.23
CA ALA A 233 14.68 11.65 -4.29
C ALA A 233 15.33 12.06 -5.63
N ASP A 234 16.60 12.46 -5.62
CA ASP A 234 17.39 12.85 -6.79
C ASP A 234 18.29 11.72 -7.31
N ALA A 235 18.05 10.47 -6.87
CA ALA A 235 18.76 9.31 -7.37
C ALA A 235 18.47 9.10 -8.87
N GLY A 236 19.49 9.37 -9.71
CA GLY A 236 19.34 9.35 -11.18
C GLY A 236 18.82 8.02 -11.76
N ALA A 237 19.05 6.90 -11.07
CA ALA A 237 18.54 5.58 -11.48
C ALA A 237 17.00 5.50 -11.50
N PHE A 238 16.30 6.38 -10.76
CA PHE A 238 14.85 6.41 -10.64
C PHE A 238 14.23 7.74 -11.10
N GLN A 239 14.97 8.53 -11.88
CA GLN A 239 14.48 9.83 -12.36
C GLN A 239 13.23 9.69 -13.23
N SER A 240 13.19 8.72 -14.16
CA SER A 240 11.99 8.48 -14.99
C SER A 240 10.78 8.10 -14.15
N LEU A 241 10.96 7.21 -13.15
CA LEU A 241 9.91 6.85 -12.21
C LEU A 241 9.41 8.06 -11.42
N ARG A 242 10.31 8.94 -10.97
CA ARG A 242 9.94 10.18 -10.29
C ARG A 242 9.10 11.08 -11.18
N ASP A 243 9.56 11.30 -12.41
CA ASP A 243 8.88 12.18 -13.37
C ASP A 243 7.47 11.65 -13.66
N ASP A 244 7.33 10.35 -13.91
CA ASP A 244 6.04 9.69 -14.11
C ASP A 244 5.11 9.83 -12.90
N MET A 245 5.64 9.61 -11.68
CA MET A 245 4.90 9.77 -10.43
C MET A 245 4.37 11.20 -10.25
N GLU A 246 5.25 12.20 -10.32
CA GLU A 246 4.90 13.60 -10.00
C GLU A 246 4.08 14.27 -11.11
N GLN A 247 4.35 13.97 -12.38
CA GLN A 247 3.74 14.68 -13.51
C GLN A 247 2.49 14.00 -14.06
N SER A 248 2.31 12.69 -13.84
CA SER A 248 1.21 11.93 -14.45
C SER A 248 0.44 11.10 -13.43
N TRP A 249 1.10 10.23 -12.68
CA TRP A 249 0.40 9.18 -11.96
C TRP A 249 -0.22 9.64 -10.65
N ILE A 250 0.42 10.52 -9.87
CA ILE A 250 -0.19 11.12 -8.68
C ILE A 250 -1.40 12.01 -9.08
N PRO A 251 -1.28 12.94 -10.06
CA PRO A 251 -2.45 13.69 -10.53
C PRO A 251 -3.58 12.79 -11.05
N GLY A 252 -3.24 11.72 -11.80
CA GLY A 252 -4.21 10.76 -12.30
C GLY A 252 -4.90 9.96 -11.19
N LEU A 253 -4.15 9.52 -10.17
CA LEU A 253 -4.65 8.85 -8.98
C LEU A 253 -5.63 9.75 -8.22
N GLN A 254 -5.27 11.01 -8.00
CA GLN A 254 -6.12 12.00 -7.34
C GLN A 254 -7.44 12.19 -8.08
N HIS A 255 -7.39 12.33 -9.40
CA HIS A 255 -8.58 12.47 -10.22
C HIS A 255 -9.49 11.24 -10.15
N ILE A 256 -8.92 10.04 -10.32
CA ILE A 256 -9.67 8.77 -10.33
C ILE A 256 -10.32 8.49 -8.97
N LEU A 257 -9.63 8.80 -7.87
CA LEU A 257 -10.11 8.51 -6.52
C LEU A 257 -10.84 9.68 -5.85
N ALA A 258 -10.98 10.81 -6.53
CA ALA A 258 -11.48 12.07 -5.97
C ALA A 258 -10.78 12.39 -4.64
N ILE A 259 -9.45 12.57 -4.70
CA ILE A 259 -8.60 12.95 -3.58
C ILE A 259 -8.03 14.34 -3.88
N GLU A 260 -8.40 15.32 -3.07
CA GLU A 260 -7.86 16.66 -3.17
C GLU A 260 -6.38 16.71 -2.76
N HIS A 261 -5.66 17.73 -3.22
CA HIS A 261 -4.20 17.79 -2.99
C HIS A 261 -3.83 17.91 -1.50
N ASP A 262 -4.63 18.60 -0.71
CA ASP A 262 -4.44 18.74 0.74
C ASP A 262 -4.88 17.49 1.53
N GLU A 263 -5.68 16.61 0.91
CA GLU A 263 -6.05 15.30 1.47
C GLU A 263 -4.95 14.24 1.29
N LEU A 264 -3.96 14.47 0.40
CA LEU A 264 -2.89 13.51 0.19
C LEU A 264 -2.15 13.20 1.50
N PRO A 265 -1.82 11.91 1.77
CA PRO A 265 -1.10 11.53 2.97
C PRO A 265 0.24 12.23 3.09
N LEU A 266 0.60 12.62 4.31
CA LEU A 266 1.88 13.23 4.64
C LEU A 266 3.07 12.32 4.32
N LEU A 267 2.90 11.01 4.46
CA LEU A 267 3.89 10.02 4.03
C LEU A 267 3.16 8.76 3.57
N TRP A 268 3.42 8.35 2.34
CA TRP A 268 2.92 7.11 1.75
C TRP A 268 3.97 6.56 0.79
N ASP A 269 3.81 5.32 0.35
CA ASP A 269 4.68 4.73 -0.65
C ASP A 269 3.91 3.92 -1.69
N ALA A 270 4.48 3.84 -2.90
CA ALA A 270 4.02 3.00 -3.98
C ALA A 270 5.11 1.99 -4.33
N ASP A 271 4.78 0.71 -4.26
CA ASP A 271 5.67 -0.39 -4.61
C ASP A 271 5.51 -0.75 -6.08
N PHE A 272 6.64 -0.78 -6.80
CA PHE A 272 6.72 -1.07 -8.22
C PHE A 272 7.56 -2.32 -8.48
N LEU A 273 7.08 -3.16 -9.39
CA LEU A 273 7.87 -4.18 -10.04
C LEU A 273 8.34 -3.67 -11.40
N TYR A 274 9.46 -4.19 -11.90
CA TYR A 274 9.86 -3.92 -13.27
C TYR A 274 8.92 -4.61 -14.26
N GLY A 275 8.38 -3.83 -15.19
CA GLY A 275 7.64 -4.31 -16.34
C GLY A 275 8.55 -4.65 -17.53
N PRO A 276 7.98 -4.97 -18.70
CA PRO A 276 8.77 -5.18 -19.92
C PRO A 276 9.57 -3.92 -20.26
N LYS A 277 10.78 -4.09 -20.78
CA LYS A 277 11.54 -2.97 -21.31
C LYS A 277 10.88 -2.45 -22.58
N ASP A 278 10.94 -1.14 -22.79
CA ASP A 278 10.49 -0.55 -24.04
C ASP A 278 11.47 -0.85 -25.19
N ASP A 279 11.13 -0.42 -26.41
CA ASP A 279 11.95 -0.62 -27.61
C ASP A 279 13.35 0.01 -27.51
N ARG A 280 13.57 0.92 -26.55
CA ARG A 280 14.86 1.58 -26.27
C ARG A 280 15.64 0.90 -25.14
N GLY A 281 15.08 -0.14 -24.52
CA GLY A 281 15.66 -0.84 -23.39
C GLY A 281 15.43 -0.17 -22.04
N SER A 282 14.64 0.90 -21.98
CA SER A 282 14.29 1.60 -20.75
C SER A 282 13.31 0.77 -19.92
N ASP A 283 13.41 0.90 -18.60
CA ASP A 283 12.51 0.20 -17.68
C ASP A 283 11.10 0.82 -17.70
N SER A 284 10.09 -0.04 -17.71
CA SER A 284 8.73 0.33 -17.30
C SER A 284 8.47 -0.16 -15.87
N TYR A 285 7.47 0.43 -15.22
CA TYR A 285 7.15 0.16 -13.82
C TYR A 285 5.70 -0.26 -13.68
N VAL A 286 5.47 -1.35 -12.98
CA VAL A 286 4.13 -1.90 -12.72
C VAL A 286 3.81 -1.73 -11.25
N LEU A 287 2.73 -0.99 -10.96
CA LEU A 287 2.27 -0.81 -9.59
C LEU A 287 1.76 -2.14 -9.02
N CYS A 288 2.28 -2.51 -7.85
CA CYS A 288 1.87 -3.74 -7.17
C CYS A 288 1.20 -3.51 -5.80
N GLU A 289 1.45 -2.36 -5.16
CA GLU A 289 0.87 -1.98 -3.87
C GLU A 289 1.05 -0.47 -3.59
N ILE A 290 0.12 0.11 -2.83
CA ILE A 290 0.26 1.44 -2.22
C ILE A 290 0.11 1.26 -0.71
N ASN A 291 1.09 1.74 0.06
CA ASN A 291 1.09 1.72 1.52
C ASN A 291 0.90 3.13 2.07
N VAL A 292 -0.05 3.32 2.97
CA VAL A 292 -0.44 4.65 3.45
C VAL A 292 -0.35 4.80 4.98
N SER A 293 -0.73 3.75 5.72
CA SER A 293 -1.07 3.88 7.14
C SER A 293 0.11 3.72 8.11
N SER A 294 1.22 3.13 7.65
CA SER A 294 2.36 2.74 8.49
C SER A 294 3.65 2.63 7.64
N VAL A 295 4.03 3.72 6.99
CA VAL A 295 5.23 3.72 6.13
C VAL A 295 6.49 3.84 6.98
N ALA A 296 7.18 2.71 7.12
CA ALA A 296 8.51 2.60 7.71
C ALA A 296 9.21 1.29 7.27
N PRO A 297 10.56 1.25 7.26
CA PRO A 297 11.46 2.40 7.27
C PRO A 297 11.36 3.20 5.95
N PHE A 298 11.83 4.44 5.96
CA PHE A 298 11.94 5.32 4.78
C PHE A 298 13.32 6.01 4.75
N PRO A 299 13.76 6.59 3.62
CA PRO A 299 15.10 7.15 3.48
C PRO A 299 15.38 8.26 4.52
N PRO A 300 16.55 8.26 5.18
CA PRO A 300 16.93 9.33 6.11
C PRO A 300 16.89 10.73 5.49
N SER A 301 17.17 10.83 4.18
CA SER A 301 17.07 12.08 3.42
C SER A 301 15.66 12.67 3.36
N ALA A 302 14.62 11.85 3.51
CA ALA A 302 13.23 12.32 3.49
C ALA A 302 12.77 12.92 4.83
N VAL A 303 13.49 12.66 5.94
CA VAL A 303 13.07 13.05 7.30
C VAL A 303 12.79 14.55 7.40
N ARG A 304 13.66 15.39 6.84
CA ARG A 304 13.49 16.84 6.92
C ARG A 304 12.25 17.31 6.17
N GLN A 305 12.07 16.87 4.92
CA GLN A 305 10.94 17.25 4.09
C GLN A 305 9.60 16.82 4.70
N VAL A 306 9.53 15.58 5.22
CA VAL A 306 8.33 15.09 5.91
C VAL A 306 8.04 15.89 7.18
N ALA A 307 9.08 16.26 7.95
CA ALA A 307 8.92 17.07 9.15
C ALA A 307 8.44 18.50 8.83
N ASP A 308 8.98 19.13 7.79
CA ASP A 308 8.57 20.46 7.33
C ASP A 308 7.09 20.45 6.91
N ALA A 309 6.65 19.45 6.14
CA ALA A 309 5.26 19.29 5.73
C ALA A 309 4.33 19.03 6.93
N ALA A 310 4.73 18.17 7.87
CA ALA A 310 3.98 17.86 9.08
C ALA A 310 3.76 19.10 9.94
N TYR A 311 4.85 19.85 10.19
CA TYR A 311 4.84 21.06 11.00
C TYR A 311 3.95 22.13 10.36
N ARG A 312 4.10 22.37 9.04
CA ARG A 312 3.26 23.30 8.29
C ARG A 312 1.78 22.95 8.40
N ARG A 313 1.40 21.66 8.23
CA ARG A 313 0.00 21.23 8.36
C ARG A 313 -0.54 21.41 9.78
N ALA A 314 0.27 21.13 10.79
CA ALA A 314 -0.09 21.34 12.20
C ALA A 314 -0.32 22.82 12.54
N VAL A 315 0.60 23.72 12.11
CA VAL A 315 0.43 25.17 12.31
C VAL A 315 -0.83 25.68 11.63
N ALA A 316 -1.07 25.29 10.37
CA ALA A 316 -2.28 25.70 9.66
C ALA A 316 -3.57 25.17 10.32
N ALA A 317 -3.53 23.96 10.88
CA ALA A 317 -4.63 23.39 11.66
C ALA A 317 -4.88 24.17 12.96
N HIS A 318 -3.81 24.52 13.68
CA HIS A 318 -3.87 25.37 14.87
C HIS A 318 -4.57 26.71 14.58
N GLU A 319 -4.10 27.43 13.56
CA GLU A 319 -4.62 28.73 13.17
C GLU A 319 -6.11 28.68 12.82
N ARG A 320 -6.54 27.66 12.08
CA ARG A 320 -7.98 27.45 11.76
C ARG A 320 -8.83 27.23 13.00
N ARG A 321 -8.34 26.45 13.97
CA ARG A 321 -9.08 26.18 15.22
C ARG A 321 -9.18 27.41 16.11
N VAL A 322 -8.12 28.22 16.18
CA VAL A 322 -8.12 29.49 16.92
C VAL A 322 -9.10 30.48 16.27
N ALA A 323 -9.04 30.63 14.94
CA ALA A 323 -9.95 31.52 14.21
C ALA A 323 -11.43 31.11 14.35
N GLY A 324 -11.74 29.82 14.24
CA GLY A 324 -13.11 29.31 14.36
C GLY A 324 -13.72 29.52 15.76
N ARG A 325 -12.91 29.48 16.83
CA ARG A 325 -13.35 29.79 18.20
C ARG A 325 -13.65 31.28 18.39
N GLY A 326 -12.94 32.16 17.68
CA GLY A 326 -13.18 33.60 17.71
C GLY A 326 -14.52 34.02 17.09
N THR A 327 -15.02 33.26 16.11
CA THR A 327 -16.31 33.53 15.44
C THR A 327 -17.55 33.02 16.19
N THR A 328 -17.40 32.04 17.08
CA THR A 328 -18.53 31.48 17.87
C THR A 328 -18.78 32.19 19.19
N ALA A 329 -17.93 33.14 19.59
CA ALA A 329 -18.06 33.94 20.81
C ALA A 329 -18.84 35.26 20.58
N SER A 330 -20.04 35.16 19.99
CA SER A 330 -21.10 36.18 20.15
C SER A 330 -22.45 35.56 19.85
N PRO A 331 -23.22 35.27 20.91
CA PRO A 331 -24.60 35.74 20.95
C PRO A 331 -24.81 36.68 22.13
N ALA A 332 -25.62 37.70 21.86
CA ALA A 332 -26.06 38.78 22.74
C ALA A 332 -26.79 38.31 24.01
#